data_AF-A0A6J2LZA1-F1
#
_entry.id   AF-A0A6J2LZA1-F1
#
_cell.length_a   1.000
_cell.length_b   1.000
_cell.length_c   1.000
_cell.angle_alpha   90.00
_cell.angle_beta   90.00
_cell.angle_gamma   90.00
#
_symmetry.space_group_name_H-M   'P 1'
#
loop_
_entity.id
_entity.type
_entity.pdbx_description
1 polymer ?
#
loop_
_entity_poly.entity_id
_entity_poly.type
_entity_poly.pdbx_seq_one_letter_code
_entity_poly.pdbx_strand_id
1 'polypeptide(L)'
;MIRSRKAVSKLYASKAHMNSVLMGMKNQLAVLRVAGSLQKSTEVMKAMQSLVKIPEIQATMRELSKEMMKAGIIEEMLEDTFESMDDQEEMEEAAEMEIDKILFEITAGALGKAPSKVTDALPEPEVVGATAASDEEEEEEEEALEAMQSRLATLRS
;
A
#
# COMPACT_ATOMS: atom_id res chain seq x y z
N MET A 1 11.28 -0.46 2.77
CA MET A 1 10.88 -0.62 4.19
C MET A 1 9.37 -0.48 4.38
N ILE A 2 8.72 0.59 3.92
CA ILE A 2 7.24 0.77 4.02
C ILE A 2 6.48 -0.43 3.46
N ARG A 3 6.77 -0.83 2.22
CA ARG A 3 6.14 -2.00 1.59
C ARG A 3 6.29 -3.27 2.43
N SER A 4 7.45 -3.49 3.05
CA SER A 4 7.69 -4.62 3.95
C SER A 4 6.90 -4.50 5.25
N ARG A 5 6.84 -3.33 5.89
CA ARG A 5 6.03 -3.08 7.09
C ARG A 5 4.54 -3.27 6.80
N LYS A 6 4.03 -2.74 5.69
CA LYS A 6 2.64 -2.94 5.22
C LYS A 6 2.34 -4.41 4.95
N ALA A 7 3.26 -5.15 4.30
CA ALA A 7 3.10 -6.59 4.08
C ALA A 7 3.05 -7.38 5.40
N VAL A 8 3.95 -7.07 6.35
CA VAL A 8 3.96 -7.70 7.68
C VAL A 8 2.67 -7.38 8.45
N SER A 9 2.22 -6.12 8.44
CA SER A 9 0.96 -5.71 9.06
C SER A 9 -0.24 -6.48 8.48
N LYS A 10 -0.32 -6.57 7.14
CA LYS A 10 -1.33 -7.37 6.44
C LYS A 10 -1.31 -8.83 6.89
N LEU A 11 -0.13 -9.46 6.96
CA LEU A 11 0.01 -10.84 7.44
C LEU A 11 -0.48 -11.02 8.89
N TYR A 12 -0.20 -10.06 9.78
CA TYR A 12 -0.69 -10.10 11.16
C TYR A 12 -2.21 -9.92 11.24
N ALA A 13 -2.79 -9.03 10.43
CA ALA A 13 -4.24 -8.88 10.32
C ALA A 13 -4.89 -10.19 9.84
N SER A 14 -4.36 -10.79 8.78
CA SER A 14 -4.80 -12.10 8.28
C SER A 14 -4.73 -13.18 9.36
N LYS A 15 -3.64 -13.21 10.14
CA LYS A 15 -3.47 -14.15 11.26
C LYS A 15 -4.51 -13.93 12.35
N ALA A 16 -4.82 -12.67 12.68
CA ALA A 16 -5.85 -12.35 13.66
C ALA A 16 -7.24 -12.81 13.18
N HIS A 17 -7.58 -12.58 11.92
CA HIS A 17 -8.84 -13.05 11.33
C HIS A 17 -8.93 -14.59 11.34
N MET A 18 -7.85 -15.31 10.99
CA MET A 18 -7.82 -16.79 11.11
C MET A 18 -8.02 -17.27 12.54
N ASN A 19 -7.39 -16.61 13.52
CA ASN A 19 -7.61 -16.93 14.93
C ASN A 19 -9.07 -16.68 15.36
N SER A 20 -9.71 -15.62 14.85
CA SER A 20 -11.13 -15.37 15.09
C SER A 20 -12.01 -16.51 14.58
N VAL A 21 -11.75 -17.00 13.36
CA VAL A 21 -12.45 -18.17 12.80
C VAL A 21 -12.22 -19.41 13.68
N LEU A 22 -10.98 -19.65 14.11
CA LEU A 22 -10.65 -20.78 14.98
C LEU A 22 -11.40 -20.73 16.32
N MET A 23 -11.47 -19.55 16.96
CA MET A 23 -12.23 -19.37 18.19
C MET A 23 -13.72 -19.57 17.96
N GLY A 24 -14.26 -19.06 16.86
CA GLY A 24 -15.63 -19.30 16.45
C GLY A 24 -15.95 -20.78 16.27
N MET A 25 -15.05 -21.56 15.65
CA MET A 25 -15.20 -23.01 15.52
C MET A 25 -15.14 -23.74 16.88
N LYS A 26 -14.26 -23.29 17.79
CA LYS A 26 -14.22 -23.83 19.16
C LYS A 26 -15.54 -23.57 19.90
N ASN A 27 -16.13 -22.39 19.70
CA ASN A 27 -17.45 -22.08 20.23
C ASN A 27 -18.53 -22.98 19.61
N GLN A 28 -18.52 -23.19 18.29
CA GLN A 28 -19.45 -24.11 17.63
C GLN A 28 -19.37 -25.54 18.19
N LEU A 29 -18.18 -26.04 18.51
CA LEU A 29 -18.05 -27.34 19.19
C LEU A 29 -18.67 -27.35 20.59
N ALA A 30 -18.59 -26.25 21.34
CA ALA A 30 -19.23 -26.15 22.64
C ALA A 30 -20.76 -26.13 22.49
N VAL A 31 -21.27 -25.33 21.55
CA VAL A 31 -22.70 -25.27 21.20
C VAL A 31 -23.20 -26.64 20.76
N LEU A 32 -22.47 -27.35 19.90
CA LEU A 32 -22.83 -28.68 19.42
C LEU A 32 -22.94 -29.69 20.57
N ARG A 33 -22.06 -29.63 21.58
CA ARG A 33 -22.13 -30.52 22.76
C ARG A 33 -23.35 -30.27 23.65
N VAL A 34 -23.83 -29.03 23.71
CA VAL A 34 -24.92 -28.64 24.62
C VAL A 34 -26.27 -28.67 23.90
N ALA A 35 -26.36 -28.07 22.71
CA ALA A 35 -27.58 -27.90 21.92
C ALA A 35 -27.76 -28.98 20.84
N GLY A 36 -26.71 -29.71 20.45
CA GLY A 36 -26.79 -30.76 19.43
C GLY A 36 -26.85 -30.24 17.98
N SER A 37 -26.78 -28.93 17.77
CA SER A 37 -26.79 -28.29 16.44
C SER A 37 -25.71 -27.23 16.31
N LEU A 38 -25.33 -26.92 15.07
CA LEU A 38 -24.50 -25.76 14.74
C LEU A 38 -25.37 -24.50 14.69
N GLN A 39 -24.80 -23.36 15.06
CA GLN A 39 -25.48 -22.08 15.02
C GLN A 39 -24.75 -21.10 14.11
N LYS A 40 -25.51 -20.16 13.54
CA LYS A 40 -24.97 -19.06 12.76
C LYS A 40 -24.04 -18.19 13.60
N SER A 41 -22.94 -17.73 13.02
CA SER A 41 -21.96 -16.86 13.66
C SER A 41 -21.56 -15.72 12.74
N THR A 42 -22.00 -14.51 13.10
CA THR A 42 -21.65 -13.26 12.41
C THR A 42 -20.16 -12.91 12.55
N GLU A 43 -19.53 -13.31 13.66
CA GLU A 43 -18.10 -13.11 13.87
C GLU A 43 -17.25 -13.96 12.91
N VAL A 44 -17.59 -15.24 12.76
CA VAL A 44 -16.93 -16.13 11.79
C VAL A 44 -17.16 -15.64 10.37
N MET A 45 -18.39 -15.20 10.06
CA MET A 45 -18.74 -14.62 8.76
C MET A 45 -17.86 -13.41 8.41
N LYS A 46 -17.76 -12.42 9.32
CA LYS A 46 -16.93 -11.22 9.10
C LYS A 46 -15.44 -11.56 8.93
N ALA A 47 -14.92 -12.43 9.79
CA ALA A 47 -13.52 -12.84 9.71
C ALA A 47 -13.24 -13.61 8.41
N MET A 48 -14.14 -14.51 8.00
CA MET A 48 -14.00 -15.24 6.74
C MET A 48 -14.01 -14.30 5.54
N GLN A 49 -14.89 -13.29 5.52
CA GLN A 49 -14.94 -12.31 4.43
C GLN A 49 -13.61 -11.59 4.26
N SER A 50 -12.98 -11.14 5.35
CA SER A 50 -11.65 -10.52 5.27
C SER A 50 -10.56 -11.46 4.75
N LEU A 51 -10.68 -12.78 5.01
CA LEU A 51 -9.72 -13.78 4.58
C LEU A 51 -9.83 -14.13 3.09
N VAL A 52 -11.05 -14.09 2.53
CA VAL A 52 -11.28 -14.34 1.09
C VAL A 52 -10.63 -13.27 0.21
N LYS A 53 -10.37 -12.06 0.75
CA LYS A 53 -9.68 -10.98 0.03
C LYS A 53 -8.17 -11.19 -0.11
N ILE A 54 -7.58 -12.22 0.52
CA ILE A 54 -6.14 -12.47 0.52
C ILE A 54 -5.78 -13.44 -0.62
N PRO A 55 -5.06 -13.00 -1.67
CA PRO A 55 -4.84 -13.79 -2.89
C PRO A 55 -4.25 -15.19 -2.63
N GLU A 56 -3.32 -15.30 -1.69
CA GLU A 56 -2.59 -16.53 -1.39
C GLU A 56 -3.46 -17.63 -0.77
N ILE A 57 -4.56 -17.26 -0.09
CA ILE A 57 -5.49 -18.20 0.57
C ILE A 57 -6.93 -18.06 0.07
N GLN A 58 -7.18 -17.20 -0.91
CA GLN A 58 -8.52 -16.86 -1.39
C GLN A 58 -9.30 -18.09 -1.87
N ALA A 59 -8.64 -18.98 -2.62
CA ALA A 59 -9.27 -20.19 -3.15
C ALA A 59 -9.77 -21.10 -2.01
N THR A 60 -8.91 -21.40 -1.04
CA THR A 60 -9.23 -22.28 0.08
C THR A 60 -10.24 -21.66 1.04
N MET A 61 -10.13 -20.35 1.30
CA MET A 61 -11.07 -19.63 2.17
C MET A 61 -12.45 -19.48 1.53
N ARG A 62 -12.54 -19.34 0.20
CA ARG A 62 -13.83 -19.33 -0.51
C ARG A 62 -14.53 -20.70 -0.44
N GLU A 63 -13.77 -21.78 -0.64
CA GLU A 63 -14.28 -23.14 -0.48
C GLU A 63 -14.78 -23.38 0.94
N LEU A 64 -13.96 -23.05 1.94
CA LEU A 64 -14.32 -23.16 3.35
C LEU A 64 -15.55 -22.31 3.70
N SER A 65 -15.66 -21.09 3.17
CA SER A 65 -16.82 -20.22 3.35
C SER A 65 -18.10 -20.89 2.82
N LYS A 66 -18.04 -21.51 1.64
CA LYS A 66 -19.18 -22.24 1.04
C LYS A 66 -19.57 -23.46 1.89
N GLU A 67 -18.60 -24.21 2.41
CA GLU A 67 -18.89 -25.33 3.31
C GLU A 67 -19.50 -24.86 4.64
N MET A 68 -18.98 -23.78 5.23
CA MET A 68 -19.52 -23.18 6.45
C MET A 68 -20.93 -22.62 6.26
N MET A 69 -21.23 -22.08 5.07
CA MET A 69 -22.58 -21.66 4.68
C MET A 69 -23.53 -22.86 4.59
N LYS A 70 -23.10 -23.94 3.94
CA LYS A 70 -23.86 -25.20 3.86
C LYS A 70 -24.09 -25.83 5.24
N ALA A 71 -23.13 -25.70 6.15
CA ALA A 71 -23.23 -26.16 7.53
C ALA A 71 -24.13 -25.27 8.42
N GLY A 72 -24.62 -24.14 7.89
CA GLY A 72 -25.47 -23.20 8.62
C GLY A 72 -24.71 -22.34 9.64
N ILE A 73 -23.38 -22.27 9.55
CA ILE A 73 -22.54 -21.42 10.41
C ILE A 73 -22.48 -20.00 9.86
N ILE A 74 -22.49 -19.84 8.54
CA ILE A 74 -22.43 -18.53 7.86
C ILE A 74 -23.72 -18.35 7.04
N GLU A 75 -24.20 -17.10 6.93
CA GLU A 75 -25.36 -16.76 6.10
C GLU A 75 -24.95 -16.50 4.64
N GLU A 76 -25.89 -16.66 3.70
CA GLU A 76 -25.69 -16.23 2.31
C GLU A 76 -25.41 -14.72 2.30
N MET A 77 -24.19 -14.35 1.91
CA MET A 77 -23.81 -12.96 1.78
C MET A 77 -24.36 -12.34 0.49
N LEU A 78 -25.07 -11.22 0.62
CA LEU A 78 -25.20 -10.25 -0.47
C LEU A 78 -23.86 -9.50 -0.54
N GLU A 79 -23.05 -9.85 -1.53
CA GLU A 79 -21.65 -9.39 -1.70
C GLU A 79 -21.51 -7.86 -1.84
N ASP A 80 -22.59 -7.13 -2.12
CA ASP A 80 -22.57 -5.73 -2.59
C ASP A 80 -22.45 -4.63 -1.52
N THR A 81 -22.40 -4.92 -0.21
CA THR A 81 -22.52 -3.86 0.83
C THR A 81 -21.27 -3.61 1.69
N PHE A 82 -20.21 -4.41 1.58
CA PHE A 82 -19.06 -4.34 2.50
C PHE A 82 -17.73 -3.93 1.84
N GLU A 83 -17.72 -3.65 0.54
CA GLU A 83 -16.50 -3.28 -0.20
C GLU A 83 -16.19 -1.77 -0.12
N SER A 84 -17.15 -0.95 0.30
CA SER A 84 -17.07 0.52 0.35
C SER A 84 -16.40 1.11 1.60
N MET A 85 -15.77 0.29 2.46
CA MET A 85 -15.14 0.73 3.72
C MET A 85 -13.63 0.52 3.79
N ASP A 86 -12.96 0.23 2.67
CA ASP A 86 -11.48 0.25 2.63
C ASP A 86 -11.03 1.62 2.09
N ASP A 87 -10.70 2.51 3.02
CA ASP A 87 -10.24 3.88 2.82
C ASP A 87 -8.98 3.96 1.94
N GLN A 88 -9.18 4.03 0.62
CA GLN A 88 -8.09 4.26 -0.32
C GLN A 88 -7.53 5.70 -0.22
N GLU A 89 -8.37 6.68 0.14
CA GLU A 89 -7.97 8.10 0.20
C GLU A 89 -7.16 8.45 1.47
N GLU A 90 -7.44 7.84 2.63
CA GLU A 90 -6.67 8.08 3.86
C GLU A 90 -5.25 7.45 3.81
N MET A 91 -4.99 6.58 2.82
CA MET A 91 -3.74 5.83 2.68
C MET A 91 -2.61 6.61 2.01
N GLU A 92 -2.92 7.66 1.24
CA GLU A 92 -1.93 8.40 0.43
C GLU A 92 -1.19 9.46 1.25
N GLU A 93 -1.90 10.32 1.99
CA GLU A 93 -1.29 11.37 2.81
C GLU A 93 -0.50 10.77 4.00
N ALA A 94 -0.99 9.67 4.57
CA ALA A 94 -0.27 8.90 5.58
C ALA A 94 1.00 8.23 5.02
N ALA A 95 1.04 7.91 3.72
CA ALA A 95 2.21 7.29 3.10
C ALA A 95 3.36 8.28 2.93
N GLU A 96 3.10 9.54 2.55
CA GLU A 96 4.14 10.58 2.44
C GLU A 96 4.82 10.85 3.79
N MET A 97 4.03 11.01 4.86
CA MET A 97 4.58 11.19 6.21
C MET A 97 5.38 9.96 6.69
N GLU A 98 4.97 8.74 6.31
CA GLU A 98 5.71 7.51 6.65
C GLU A 98 7.04 7.41 5.90
N ILE A 99 7.11 7.92 4.66
CA ILE A 99 8.36 8.03 3.87
C ILE A 99 9.35 8.91 4.64
N ASP A 100 8.96 10.14 4.97
CA ASP A 100 9.84 11.07 5.69
C ASP A 100 10.31 10.53 7.04
N LYS A 101 9.40 9.88 7.78
CA LYS A 101 9.74 9.23 9.06
C LYS A 101 10.81 8.16 8.89
N ILE A 102 10.72 7.33 7.86
CA ILE A 102 11.72 6.28 7.61
C ILE A 102 13.04 6.87 7.12
N LEU A 103 13.01 7.90 6.27
CA LEU A 103 14.22 8.63 5.88
C LEU A 103 14.92 9.20 7.11
N PHE A 104 14.18 9.76 8.07
CA PHE A 104 14.71 10.23 9.35
C PHE A 104 15.29 9.08 10.20
N GLU A 105 14.56 7.97 10.35
CA GLU A 105 15.00 6.78 11.10
C GLU A 105 16.31 6.20 10.54
N ILE A 106 16.45 6.11 9.21
CA ILE A 106 17.65 5.55 8.55
C ILE A 106 18.83 6.51 8.65
N THR A 107 18.60 7.81 8.52
CA THR A 107 19.68 8.81 8.59
C THR A 107 20.02 9.22 10.02
N ALA A 108 19.40 8.61 11.04
CA ALA A 108 19.53 8.98 12.43
C ALA A 108 19.33 10.50 12.67
N GLY A 109 18.39 11.10 11.94
CA GLY A 109 18.14 12.54 11.97
C GLY A 109 19.25 13.40 11.36
N ALA A 110 20.04 12.84 10.44
CA ALA A 110 21.03 13.58 9.65
C ALA A 110 20.48 14.09 8.31
N LEU A 111 19.20 13.89 7.98
CA LEU A 111 18.56 14.59 6.87
C LEU A 111 18.74 16.11 7.08
N GLY A 112 19.44 16.76 6.16
CA GLY A 112 19.77 18.19 6.27
C GLY A 112 21.08 18.53 7.02
N LYS A 113 21.84 17.54 7.51
CA LYS A 113 23.22 17.72 8.03
C LYS A 113 24.30 17.50 6.97
N ALA A 114 23.96 17.64 5.68
CA ALA A 114 25.00 17.91 4.70
C ALA A 114 25.53 19.32 5.00
N PRO A 115 26.85 19.52 5.20
CA PRO A 115 27.37 20.85 5.46
C PRO A 115 26.94 21.79 4.32
N SER A 116 26.19 22.84 4.66
CA SER A 116 25.93 23.93 3.75
C SER A 116 27.27 24.60 3.46
N LYS A 117 27.85 24.27 2.31
CA LYS A 117 29.11 24.84 1.80
C LYS A 117 30.33 24.46 2.63
N VAL A 118 31.21 23.66 2.03
CA VAL A 118 32.64 23.80 2.30
C VAL A 118 32.98 25.27 2.01
N THR A 119 33.21 26.06 3.06
CA THR A 119 33.74 27.42 2.99
C THR A 119 35.26 27.43 3.04
N ASP A 120 35.87 26.26 2.83
CA ASP A 120 37.30 26.19 2.58
C ASP A 120 37.52 26.67 1.14
N ALA A 121 38.26 27.77 1.00
CA ALA A 121 38.64 28.29 -0.31
C ALA A 121 39.45 27.21 -1.02
N LEU A 122 38.84 26.56 -2.01
CA LEU A 122 39.55 25.68 -2.93
C LEU A 122 40.68 26.50 -3.57
N PRO A 123 41.93 26.01 -3.61
CA PRO A 123 42.97 26.65 -4.40
C PRO A 123 42.48 26.72 -5.84
N GLU A 124 42.48 27.91 -6.43
CA GLU A 124 42.12 28.12 -7.84
C GLU A 124 42.96 27.18 -8.73
N PRO A 125 42.35 26.24 -9.45
CA PRO A 125 43.02 25.62 -10.57
C PRO A 125 42.99 26.64 -11.72
N GLU A 126 44.17 26.98 -12.24
CA GLU A 126 44.32 27.79 -13.44
C GLU A 126 43.39 27.27 -14.55
N VAL A 127 42.47 28.13 -14.96
CA VAL A 127 41.55 27.90 -16.07
C VAL A 127 42.34 27.81 -17.38
N VAL A 128 42.51 26.59 -17.87
CA VAL A 128 42.86 26.35 -19.27
C VAL A 128 41.72 25.57 -19.92
N GLY A 129 40.84 26.33 -20.58
CA GLY A 129 40.05 25.88 -21.73
C GLY A 129 38.88 24.92 -21.48
N ALA A 130 37.68 25.47 -21.23
CA ALA A 130 36.40 24.87 -21.61
C ALA A 130 35.24 25.86 -21.36
N THR A 131 35.07 26.85 -22.23
CA THR A 131 33.95 27.83 -22.17
C THR A 131 33.28 28.00 -23.54
N ALA A 132 32.98 26.91 -24.23
CA ALA A 132 32.35 26.99 -25.57
C ALA A 132 31.40 25.83 -25.90
N ALA A 133 30.80 25.17 -24.90
CA ALA A 133 29.92 24.02 -25.17
C ALA A 133 28.61 23.98 -24.35
N SER A 134 28.30 24.99 -23.54
CA SER A 134 27.05 25.03 -22.76
C SER A 134 25.95 25.87 -23.40
N ASP A 135 26.30 26.93 -24.15
CA ASP A 135 25.29 27.87 -24.67
C ASP A 135 24.56 27.31 -25.91
N GLU A 136 25.20 26.46 -26.71
CA GLU A 136 24.58 25.88 -27.92
C GLU A 136 23.53 24.79 -27.59
N GLU A 137 23.69 24.04 -26.49
CA GLU A 137 22.72 23.01 -26.08
C GLU A 137 21.45 23.61 -25.46
N GLU A 138 21.55 24.74 -24.76
CA GLU A 138 20.39 25.43 -24.16
C GLU A 138 19.53 26.14 -25.23
N GLU A 139 20.14 26.75 -26.26
CA GLU A 139 19.42 27.37 -27.38
C GLU A 139 18.67 26.33 -28.24
N GLU A 140 19.25 25.14 -28.48
CA GLU A 140 18.59 24.06 -29.21
C GLU A 140 17.37 23.48 -28.46
N GLU A 141 17.44 23.40 -27.12
CA GLU A 141 16.31 22.94 -26.30
C GLU A 141 15.15 23.94 -26.28
N GLU A 142 15.43 25.26 -26.25
CA GLU A 142 14.38 26.29 -26.31
C GLU A 142 13.64 26.27 -27.66
N GLU A 143 14.36 26.16 -28.78
CA GLU A 143 13.74 26.09 -30.11
C GLU A 143 12.88 24.82 -30.27
N ALA A 144 13.31 23.69 -29.70
CA ALA A 144 12.55 22.45 -29.75
C ALA A 144 11.25 22.52 -28.94
N LEU A 145 11.25 23.23 -27.81
CA LEU A 145 10.07 23.43 -26.97
C LEU A 145 9.06 24.37 -27.66
N GLU A 146 9.51 25.43 -28.32
CA GLU A 146 8.63 26.33 -29.08
C GLU A 146 7.97 25.63 -30.29
N ALA A 147 8.73 24.78 -30.99
CA ALA A 147 8.19 23.98 -32.09
C ALA A 147 7.10 22.99 -31.62
N MET A 148 7.24 22.41 -30.43
CA MET A 148 6.19 21.54 -29.85
C MET A 148 4.94 22.33 -29.43
N GLN A 149 5.11 23.53 -28.89
CA GLN A 149 3.99 24.39 -28.47
C GLN A 149 3.16 24.87 -29.67
N SER A 150 3.80 25.26 -30.78
CA SER A 150 3.09 25.69 -31.99
C SER A 150 2.24 24.56 -32.60
N ARG A 151 2.77 23.32 -32.58
CA ARG A 151 2.08 22.13 -33.08
C ARG A 151 0.86 21.78 -32.20
N LEU A 152 0.97 21.92 -30.89
CA LEU A 152 -0.17 21.75 -29.96
C LEU A 152 -1.24 22.83 -30.16
N ALA A 153 -0.84 24.07 -30.47
CA ALA A 153 -1.78 25.15 -30.75
C ALA A 153 -2.60 24.89 -32.03
N THR A 154 -1.99 24.30 -33.07
CA THR A 154 -2.72 23.93 -34.31
C THR A 154 -3.73 22.82 -34.13
N LEU A 155 -3.61 22.00 -33.08
CA LEU A 155 -4.56 20.94 -32.73
C LEU A 155 -5.71 21.42 -31.81
N ARG A 156 -5.59 22.66 -31.32
CA ARG A 156 -6.56 23.28 -30.39
C ARG A 156 -7.49 24.28 -31.08
N SER A 157 -7.31 24.51 -32.39
CA SER A 157 -8.23 25.23 -33.28
C SER A 157 -9.00 24.27 -34.17
#